data_AF-A0A2A2SKJ6-F1
#
_entry.id   AF-A0A2A2SKJ6-F1
#
_cell.length_a   1.000
_cell.length_b   1.000
_cell.length_c   1.000
_cell.angle_alpha   90.00
_cell.angle_beta   90.00
_cell.angle_gamma   90.00
#
_symmetry.space_group_name_H-M   'P 1'
#
loop_
_entity.id
_entity.type
_entity.pdbx_description
1 polymer ?
#
loop_
_entity_poly.entity_id
_entity_poly.type
_entity_poly.pdbx_seq_one_letter_code
_entity_poly.pdbx_strand_id
1 'polypeptide(L)'
;MIVRITTETLDAIVTETIAESGREACGLLLGADDRITAHRPARNVADDPHRRFEIDPATLLAAHRAARADGPAILGCYHSHPTGSPDPSARDAADAEPNGWLWLIVGAGEARLWRAVRDGAVHGRFEPVPFTCVSGPPAPESALSG
;
A
#
# COMPACT_ATOMS: atom_id res chain seq x y z
N MET A 1 -4.40 -17.53 -0.69
CA MET A 1 -4.56 -16.73 -1.93
C MET A 1 -3.32 -15.87 -2.08
N ILE A 2 -2.75 -15.75 -3.29
CA ILE A 2 -1.53 -14.97 -3.54
C ILE A 2 -1.93 -13.64 -4.18
N VAL A 3 -1.40 -12.53 -3.68
CA VAL A 3 -1.59 -11.21 -4.28
C VAL A 3 -0.57 -11.00 -5.40
N ARG A 4 -0.98 -10.34 -6.49
CA ARG A 4 -0.09 -9.95 -7.59
C ARG A 4 0.17 -8.46 -7.51
N ILE A 5 1.44 -8.05 -7.52
CA ILE A 5 1.82 -6.64 -7.58
C ILE A 5 2.58 -6.44 -8.89
N THR A 6 2.25 -5.41 -9.65
CA THR A 6 3.05 -5.06 -10.83
C THR A 6 4.45 -4.64 -10.40
N THR A 7 5.49 -5.14 -11.07
CA THR A 7 6.89 -4.80 -10.76
C THR A 7 7.08 -3.29 -10.76
N GLU A 8 6.49 -2.60 -11.73
CA GLU A 8 6.55 -1.15 -11.86
C GLU A 8 5.98 -0.42 -10.64
N THR A 9 4.90 -0.94 -10.05
CA THR A 9 4.28 -0.36 -8.85
C THR A 9 5.10 -0.64 -7.60
N LEU A 10 5.62 -1.87 -7.45
CA LEU A 10 6.47 -2.20 -6.30
C LEU A 10 7.76 -1.36 -6.31
N ASP A 11 8.42 -1.25 -7.46
CA ASP A 11 9.66 -0.48 -7.62
C ASP A 11 9.42 1.01 -7.36
N ALA A 12 8.29 1.56 -7.80
CA ALA A 12 7.93 2.95 -7.54
C ALA A 12 7.71 3.20 -6.04
N ILE A 13 6.94 2.34 -5.35
CA ILE A 13 6.73 2.43 -3.91
C ILE A 13 8.07 2.37 -3.16
N VAL A 14 8.90 1.36 -3.46
CA VAL A 14 10.21 1.20 -2.81
C VAL A 14 11.08 2.45 -3.03
N THR A 15 11.15 2.95 -4.27
CA THR A 15 11.92 4.15 -4.61
C THR A 15 11.46 5.38 -3.81
N GLU A 16 10.16 5.63 -3.75
CA GLU A 16 9.59 6.76 -3.01
C GLU A 16 9.85 6.66 -1.50
N THR A 17 9.72 5.46 -0.93
CA THR A 17 9.93 5.25 0.51
C THR A 17 11.39 5.45 0.93
N ILE A 18 12.34 5.13 0.06
CA ILE A 18 13.78 5.36 0.30
C ILE A 18 14.12 6.86 0.25
N ALA A 19 13.40 7.64 -0.57
CA ALA A 19 13.65 9.08 -0.70
C ALA A 19 13.22 9.90 0.54
N GLU A 20 12.33 9.37 1.37
CA GLU A 20 11.82 10.06 2.55
C GLU A 20 12.80 9.91 3.74
N SER A 21 13.50 11.00 4.06
CA SER A 21 14.57 11.01 5.06
C SER A 21 14.04 10.87 6.48
N GLY A 22 13.92 9.63 6.96
CA GLY A 22 13.64 9.27 8.34
C GLY A 22 12.18 9.43 8.77
N ARG A 23 11.28 9.85 7.88
CA ARG A 23 9.83 9.88 8.10
C ARG A 23 9.19 8.67 7.40
N GLU A 24 8.11 8.16 7.96
CA GLU A 24 7.30 7.15 7.29
C GLU A 24 6.63 7.79 6.08
N ALA A 25 6.97 7.29 4.89
CA ALA A 25 6.22 7.55 3.67
C ALA A 25 4.96 6.68 3.68
N CYS A 26 3.87 7.15 3.08
CA CYS A 26 2.63 6.39 3.05
C CYS A 26 1.81 6.67 1.78
N GLY A 27 0.91 5.75 1.44
CA GLY A 27 0.00 5.94 0.33
C GLY A 27 -1.01 4.81 0.19
N LEU A 28 -1.73 4.82 -0.94
CA LEU A 28 -2.81 3.88 -1.22
C LEU A 28 -2.38 2.84 -2.26
N LEU A 29 -2.82 1.60 -2.05
CA LEU A 29 -2.69 0.50 -3.01
C LEU A 29 -3.96 0.42 -3.86
N LEU A 30 -3.80 0.46 -5.18
CA LEU A 30 -4.91 0.55 -6.12
C LEU A 30 -4.89 -0.64 -7.10
N GLY A 31 -6.09 -1.15 -7.41
CA GLY A 31 -6.23 -2.25 -8.36
C GLY A 31 -7.62 -2.88 -8.33
N ALA A 32 -7.67 -4.18 -8.61
CA ALA A 32 -8.89 -4.98 -8.59
C ALA A 32 -8.57 -6.40 -8.13
N ASP A 33 -9.54 -7.02 -7.44
CA ASP A 33 -9.43 -8.39 -6.91
C ASP A 33 -8.14 -8.61 -6.09
N ASP A 34 -7.29 -9.55 -6.52
CA ASP A 34 -6.00 -9.87 -5.89
C ASP A 34 -4.81 -9.19 -6.58
N ARG A 35 -5.04 -8.17 -7.42
CA ARG A 35 -4.01 -7.52 -8.22
C ARG A 35 -3.88 -6.04 -7.90
N ILE A 36 -2.72 -5.66 -7.36
CA ILE A 36 -2.28 -4.27 -7.20
C ILE A 36 -1.56 -3.86 -8.48
N THR A 37 -2.08 -2.84 -9.16
CA THR A 37 -1.56 -2.37 -10.47
C THR A 37 -1.13 -0.91 -10.47
N ALA A 38 -1.45 -0.18 -9.40
CA ALA A 38 -1.06 1.21 -9.23
C ALA A 38 -0.97 1.54 -7.73
N HIS A 39 -0.27 2.62 -7.42
CA HIS A 39 -0.28 3.24 -6.11
C HIS A 39 -0.60 4.72 -6.22
N ARG A 40 -0.97 5.32 -5.09
CA ARG A 40 -1.10 6.77 -4.99
C ARG A 40 -0.40 7.24 -3.73
N PRO A 41 0.73 7.98 -3.85
CA PRO A 41 1.39 8.58 -2.71
C PRO A 41 0.46 9.51 -1.95
N ALA A 42 0.56 9.52 -0.64
CA ALA A 42 -0.17 10.41 0.24
C ALA A 42 0.81 11.14 1.14
N ARG A 43 0.45 12.38 1.53
CA ARG A 43 1.16 13.03 2.62
C ARG A 43 0.89 12.29 3.92
N ASN A 44 1.95 12.01 4.68
CA ASN A 44 1.82 11.61 6.07
C ASN A 44 1.45 12.83 6.92
N VAL A 45 0.22 12.85 7.43
CA VAL A 45 -0.34 13.95 8.24
C VAL A 45 -0.38 13.65 9.74
N ALA A 46 0.26 12.56 10.19
CA ALA A 46 0.29 12.22 11.60
C ALA A 46 1.06 13.27 12.44
N ASP A 47 0.72 13.36 13.72
CA ASP A 47 1.39 14.26 14.68
C ASP A 47 2.89 13.94 14.87
N ASP A 48 3.29 12.69 14.62
CA ASP A 48 4.68 12.23 14.68
C ASP A 48 5.02 11.34 13.47
N PRO A 49 5.32 11.95 12.30
CA PRO A 49 5.60 11.21 11.06
C PRO A 49 6.84 10.34 11.09
N HIS A 50 7.68 10.43 12.13
CA HIS A 50 8.87 9.59 12.28
C HIS A 50 8.55 8.21 12.88
N ARG A 51 7.34 8.04 13.44
CA ARG A 51 6.98 6.87 14.25
C ARG A 51 5.59 6.30 13.96
N ARG A 52 4.82 6.98 13.11
CA ARG A 52 3.51 6.54 12.62
C ARG A 52 3.17 7.28 11.34
N PHE A 53 2.15 6.80 10.66
CA PHE A 53 1.54 7.50 9.54
C PHE A 53 0.05 7.74 9.72
N GLU A 54 -0.43 8.74 9.01
CA GLU A 54 -1.84 8.99 8.78
C GLU A 54 -1.99 9.46 7.33
N ILE A 55 -2.83 8.77 6.56
CA ILE A 55 -3.07 9.10 5.16
C ILE A 55 -3.88 10.40 5.10
N ASP A 56 -3.38 11.40 4.36
CA ASP A 56 -4.12 12.62 4.08
C ASP A 56 -5.57 12.31 3.59
N PRO A 57 -6.60 12.74 4.34
CA PRO A 57 -7.99 12.49 4.00
C PRO A 57 -8.39 12.99 2.61
N ALA A 58 -7.75 14.06 2.11
CA ALA A 58 -8.01 14.56 0.76
C ALA A 58 -7.58 13.55 -0.31
N THR A 59 -6.45 12.87 -0.10
CA THR A 59 -5.94 11.81 -0.98
C THR A 59 -6.88 10.60 -0.97
N LEU A 60 -7.34 10.20 0.22
CA LEU A 60 -8.29 9.10 0.39
C LEU A 60 -9.65 9.40 -0.27
N LEU A 61 -10.18 10.62 -0.09
CA LEU A 61 -11.43 11.04 -0.70
C LEU A 61 -11.33 11.08 -2.23
N ALA A 62 -10.25 11.63 -2.77
CA ALA A 62 -9.99 11.64 -4.21
C ALA A 62 -9.91 10.21 -4.76
N ALA A 63 -9.32 9.28 -4.01
CA ALA A 63 -9.26 7.87 -4.36
C ALA A 63 -10.62 7.21 -4.45
N HIS A 64 -11.46 7.41 -3.42
CA HIS A 64 -12.82 6.89 -3.44
C HIS A 64 -13.68 7.51 -4.54
N ARG A 65 -13.47 8.79 -4.87
CA ARG A 65 -14.17 9.43 -6.00
C ARG A 65 -13.77 8.80 -7.33
N ALA A 66 -12.47 8.60 -7.57
CA ALA A 66 -11.98 7.94 -8.78
C ALA A 66 -12.52 6.50 -8.90
N ALA A 67 -12.51 5.72 -7.82
CA ALA A 67 -13.03 4.36 -7.81
C ALA A 67 -14.53 4.26 -8.16
N ARG A 68 -15.33 5.28 -7.83
CA ARG A 68 -16.76 5.35 -8.22
C ARG A 68 -16.97 5.78 -9.67
N ALA A 69 -15.95 6.33 -10.31
CA ALA A 69 -15.96 6.79 -11.70
C ALA A 69 -15.13 5.85 -12.57
N ASP A 70 -15.30 4.53 -12.38
CA ASP A 70 -14.63 3.44 -13.11
C ASP A 70 -13.10 3.41 -12.98
N GLY A 71 -12.52 4.14 -12.02
CA GLY A 71 -11.11 4.05 -11.64
C GLY A 71 -10.80 2.82 -10.78
N PRO A 72 -9.51 2.53 -10.53
CA PRO A 72 -9.11 1.38 -9.73
C PRO A 72 -9.62 1.49 -8.29
N ALA A 73 -10.00 0.33 -7.71
CA ALA A 73 -10.44 0.25 -6.33
C ALA A 73 -9.27 0.44 -5.36
N ILE A 74 -9.57 0.90 -4.16
CA ILE A 74 -8.60 0.94 -3.05
C ILE A 74 -8.57 -0.45 -2.42
N LEU A 75 -7.42 -1.11 -2.51
CA LEU A 75 -7.21 -2.43 -1.91
C LEU A 75 -6.59 -2.35 -0.51
N GLY A 76 -6.01 -1.21 -0.18
CA GLY A 76 -5.42 -0.93 1.12
C GLY A 76 -4.41 0.21 1.08
N CYS A 77 -3.41 0.16 1.94
CA CYS A 77 -2.37 1.18 2.07
C CYS A 77 -0.96 0.57 2.03
N TYR A 78 0.02 1.44 1.82
CA TYR A 78 1.41 1.14 2.09
C TYR A 78 2.01 2.19 3.01
N HIS A 79 3.05 1.80 3.75
CA HIS A 79 3.90 2.72 4.46
C HIS A 79 5.33 2.20 4.60
N SER A 80 6.25 3.06 5.04
CA SER A 80 7.64 2.68 5.29
C SER A 80 8.01 2.71 6.77
N HIS A 81 8.92 1.82 7.16
CA HIS A 81 9.69 1.89 8.38
C HIS A 81 11.16 2.23 8.02
N PRO A 82 11.56 3.52 8.00
CA PRO A 82 12.86 3.94 7.46
C PRO A 82 14.08 3.27 8.09
N THR A 83 13.98 2.89 9.37
CA THR A 83 15.05 2.21 10.13
C THR A 83 14.63 0.84 10.66
N GLY A 84 13.44 0.36 10.27
CA GLY A 84 12.80 -0.81 10.87
C GLY A 84 12.58 -1.96 9.88
N SER A 85 12.12 -3.08 10.40
CA SER A 85 11.68 -4.24 9.62
C SER A 85 10.40 -3.94 8.83
N PRO A 86 10.14 -4.64 7.71
CA PRO A 86 8.86 -4.59 6.99
C PRO A 86 7.72 -5.37 7.70
N ASP A 87 7.83 -5.59 9.00
CA ASP A 87 6.82 -6.25 9.82
C ASP A 87 5.96 -5.18 10.53
N PRO A 88 4.64 -5.40 10.73
CA PRO A 88 3.77 -4.44 11.39
C PRO A 88 4.21 -4.26 12.83
N SER A 89 4.19 -3.01 13.29
CA SER A 89 4.42 -2.67 14.70
C SER A 89 3.15 -2.81 15.52
N ALA A 90 3.29 -2.75 16.85
CA ALA A 90 2.14 -2.63 17.75
C ALA A 90 1.35 -1.34 17.50
N ARG A 91 2.00 -0.29 16.99
CA ARG A 91 1.33 0.98 16.64
C ARG A 91 0.46 0.82 15.40
N ASP A 92 0.98 0.17 14.35
CA ASP A 92 0.21 -0.16 13.15
C ASP A 92 -1.04 -0.97 13.50
N ALA A 93 -0.90 -1.93 14.43
CA ALA A 93 -2.02 -2.77 14.85
C ALA A 93 -3.11 -2.00 15.63
N ALA A 94 -2.72 -0.97 16.37
CA ALA A 94 -3.65 -0.10 17.09
C ALA A 94 -4.39 0.86 16.15
N ASP A 95 -3.72 1.32 15.07
CA ASP A 95 -4.26 2.30 14.12
C ASP A 95 -5.03 1.64 12.96
N ALA A 96 -4.73 0.38 12.63
CA ALA A 96 -5.44 -0.34 11.58
C ALA A 96 -6.86 -0.70 12.01
N GLU A 97 -7.82 -0.68 11.07
CA GLU A 97 -9.14 -1.28 11.23
C GLU A 97 -9.14 -2.70 10.64
N PRO A 98 -9.86 -3.69 11.20
CA PRO A 98 -9.82 -5.08 10.74
C PRO A 98 -10.79 -5.27 9.56
N ASN A 99 -10.62 -4.45 8.52
CA ASN A 99 -11.53 -4.29 7.39
C ASN A 99 -11.11 -5.09 6.14
N GLY A 100 -10.07 -5.94 6.26
CA GLY A 100 -9.54 -6.75 5.17
C GLY A 100 -8.58 -6.02 4.23
N TRP A 101 -8.25 -4.74 4.50
CA TRP A 101 -7.27 -4.00 3.70
C TRP A 101 -5.91 -4.68 3.68
N LEU A 102 -5.25 -4.55 2.53
CA LEU A 102 -3.85 -4.91 2.35
C LEU A 102 -2.96 -3.80 2.92
N TRP A 103 -1.91 -4.20 3.64
CA TRP A 103 -0.90 -3.31 4.23
C TRP A 103 0.47 -3.74 3.70
N LEU A 104 0.99 -3.00 2.72
CA LEU A 104 2.34 -3.20 2.20
C LEU A 104 3.32 -2.37 3.02
N ILE A 105 4.22 -3.02 3.75
CA ILE A 105 5.18 -2.35 4.62
C ILE A 105 6.57 -2.49 4.00
N VAL A 106 7.24 -1.36 3.79
CA VAL A 106 8.61 -1.32 3.27
C VAL A 106 9.58 -0.98 4.39
N GLY A 107 10.59 -1.79 4.61
CA GLY A 107 11.57 -1.59 5.66
C GLY A 107 12.83 -2.39 5.39
N ALA A 108 13.99 -1.84 5.76
CA ALA A 108 15.30 -2.47 5.55
C ALA A 108 15.57 -2.98 4.11
N GLY A 109 15.03 -2.28 3.09
CA GLY A 109 15.18 -2.66 1.67
C GLY A 109 14.28 -3.81 1.22
N GLU A 110 13.38 -4.28 2.08
CA GLU A 110 12.41 -5.34 1.79
C GLU A 110 10.98 -4.79 1.84
N ALA A 111 10.06 -5.48 1.16
CA ALA A 111 8.63 -5.21 1.24
C ALA A 111 7.89 -6.49 1.65
N ARG A 112 6.98 -6.38 2.63
CA ARG A 112 6.08 -7.47 3.03
C ARG A 112 4.64 -7.00 3.02
N LEU A 113 3.75 -7.92 2.70
CA LEU A 113 2.32 -7.66 2.58
C LEU A 113 1.55 -8.34 3.69
N TRP A 114 0.62 -7.59 4.27
CA TRP A 114 -0.21 -8.03 5.39
C TRP A 114 -1.67 -7.78 5.07
N ARG A 115 -2.57 -8.50 5.73
CA ARG A 115 -4.01 -8.23 5.72
C ARG A 115 -4.48 -7.84 7.10
N ALA A 116 -5.15 -6.70 7.21
CA ALA A 116 -5.76 -6.27 8.46
C ALA A 116 -7.04 -7.07 8.73
N VAL A 117 -7.02 -7.91 9.76
CA VAL A 117 -8.11 -8.80 10.17
C VAL A 117 -8.32 -8.75 11.68
N ARG A 118 -9.47 -9.22 12.16
CA ARG A 118 -9.69 -9.42 13.60
C ARG A 118 -8.93 -10.67 14.04
N ASP A 119 -8.28 -10.61 15.19
CA ASP A 119 -7.55 -11.73 15.80
C ASP A 119 -6.41 -12.29 14.93
N GLY A 120 -5.79 -11.41 14.12
CA GLY A 120 -4.66 -11.78 13.25
C GLY A 120 -3.43 -12.24 14.04
N ALA A 121 -2.66 -13.16 13.47
CA ALA A 121 -1.50 -13.78 14.12
C ALA A 121 -0.44 -12.78 14.61
N VAL A 122 -0.29 -11.64 13.93
CA VAL A 122 0.63 -10.57 14.31
C VAL A 122 -0.14 -9.45 14.99
N HIS A 123 0.22 -9.20 16.26
CA HIS A 123 -0.36 -8.16 17.11
C HIS A 123 -1.90 -8.20 17.23
N GLY A 124 -2.53 -9.36 16.98
CA GLY A 124 -4.00 -9.49 17.00
C GLY A 124 -4.70 -8.78 15.84
N ARG A 125 -3.95 -8.33 14.82
CA ARG A 125 -4.47 -7.46 13.75
C ARG A 125 -4.04 -7.84 12.34
N PHE A 126 -2.92 -8.53 12.16
CA PHE A 126 -2.39 -8.79 10.83
C PHE A 126 -2.15 -10.28 10.56
N GLU A 127 -2.45 -10.68 9.33
CA GLU A 127 -2.03 -11.96 8.76
C GLU A 127 -1.06 -11.70 7.59
N PRO A 128 0.03 -12.49 7.46
CA PRO A 128 0.93 -12.38 6.33
C PRO A 128 0.23 -12.81 5.03
N VAL A 129 0.41 -12.03 3.97
CA VAL A 129 -0.13 -12.34 2.64
C VAL A 129 1.02 -12.54 1.67
N PRO A 130 1.18 -13.74 1.07
CA PRO A 130 2.18 -13.93 0.04
C PRO A 130 1.81 -13.09 -1.19
N PHE A 131 2.81 -12.46 -1.80
CA PHE A 131 2.64 -11.81 -3.09
C PHE A 131 3.72 -12.23 -4.09
N THR A 132 3.43 -12.05 -5.37
CA THR A 132 4.38 -12.24 -6.48
C THR A 132 4.38 -11.01 -7.38
N CYS A 133 5.55 -10.64 -7.90
CA CYS A 133 5.64 -9.62 -8.92
C CYS A 133 5.18 -10.15 -10.28
N VAL A 134 4.41 -9.34 -11.00
CA VAL A 134 3.98 -9.62 -12.37
C VAL A 134 4.31 -8.42 -13.25
N SER A 135 4.48 -8.62 -14.55
CA SER A 135 4.52 -7.49 -15.48
C SER A 135 3.18 -6.73 -15.47
N GLY A 136 3.24 -5.41 -15.69
CA GLY A 136 2.05 -4.60 -15.97
C GLY A 136 1.19 -5.20 -17.09
N PRO A 137 -0.10 -4.80 -17.20
CA PRO A 137 -0.85 -5.10 -18.42
C PRO A 137 -0.04 -4.57 -19.63
N PRO A 138 -0.09 -5.23 -20.80
CA PRO A 138 0.43 -4.61 -22.01
C PRO A 138 -0.19 -3.21 -22.12
N ALA A 139 0.62 -2.21 -22.50
CA ALA A 139 0.10 -0.88 -22.78
C ALA A 139 -1.16 -1.01 -23.65
N PRO A 140 -2.23 -0.23 -23.40
CA PRO A 140 -3.40 -0.30 -24.26
C PRO A 140 -2.91 -0.13 -25.70
N GLU A 141 -3.22 -1.10 -26.58
CA GLU A 141 -3.01 -0.93 -28.01
C GLU A 141 -3.71 0.37 -28.37
N SER A 142 -2.91 1.41 -28.66
CA SER A 142 -3.42 2.64 -29.25
C SER A 142 -4.32 2.19 -30.38
N ALA A 143 -5.62 2.46 -30.27
CA ALA A 143 -6.54 2.29 -31.37
C ALA A 143 -5.91 3.02 -32.55
N LEU A 144 -5.35 2.24 -33.48
CA LEU A 144 -4.95 2.71 -34.79
C LEU A 144 -6.26 3.13 -35.44
N SER A 145 -6.63 4.40 -35.23
CA SER A 145 -7.68 5.06 -35.98
C SER A 145 -7.29 4.99 -37.44
N GLY A 146 -8.00 4.15 -38.19
CA GLY A 146 -8.16 4.31 -39.63
C GLY A 146 -9.11 5.45 -39.97
#